data_AF-A0A5C3NHK7-F1
#
_entry.id   AF-A0A5C3NHK7-F1
#
_cell.length_a   1.000
_cell.length_b   1.000
_cell.length_c   1.000
_cell.angle_alpha   90.00
_cell.angle_beta   90.00
_cell.angle_gamma   90.00
#
_symmetry.space_group_name_H-M   'P 1'
#
loop_
_entity.id
_entity.type
_entity.pdbx_description
1 polymer ?
#
loop_
_entity_poly.entity_id
_entity_poly.type
_entity_poly.pdbx_seq_one_letter_code
_entity_poly.pdbx_strand_id
1 'polypeptide(L)'
;MMLRYPEEKQSILRELALRLIQAEKYREALEELDLYLPSFPHQDNPVLHAYAGLVALYLSQSERVSQISDAGLLRMAKGHLERSRTLDPDNTVVQAFLDKISTLSQPSGTQIAQEEAHDSEEDVMNIDGDVQPRKRARA
;
A
#
# COMPACT_ATOMS: atom_id res chain seq x y z
N MET A 1 7.47 25.19 -29.76
CA MET A 1 8.42 26.09 -29.07
C MET A 1 9.24 25.27 -28.08
N MET A 2 10.55 25.50 -28.06
CA MET A 2 11.61 24.68 -27.45
C MET A 2 11.48 24.55 -25.92
N LEU A 3 11.38 23.31 -25.39
CA LEU A 3 11.62 23.01 -23.97
C LEU A 3 13.13 23.12 -23.70
N ARG A 4 13.62 24.32 -23.38
CA ARG A 4 15.07 24.57 -23.33
C ARG A 4 15.83 23.89 -22.18
N TYR A 5 15.19 23.38 -21.13
CA TYR A 5 15.90 22.70 -20.03
C TYR A 5 15.03 21.62 -19.34
N PRO A 6 14.89 20.42 -19.92
CA PRO A 6 14.11 19.35 -19.30
C PRO A 6 14.73 18.85 -17.98
N GLU A 7 16.07 18.76 -17.92
CA GLU A 7 16.81 18.31 -16.73
C GLU A 7 16.63 19.26 -15.54
N GLU A 8 16.68 20.58 -15.78
CA GLU A 8 16.47 21.58 -14.72
C GLU A 8 15.06 21.48 -14.13
N LYS A 9 14.05 21.25 -14.98
CA LYS A 9 12.66 21.06 -14.53
C LYS A 9 12.49 19.80 -13.67
N GLN A 10 13.19 18.71 -14.00
CA GLN A 10 13.18 17.50 -13.18
C GLN A 10 13.90 17.75 -11.85
N SER A 11 15.04 18.46 -11.88
CA SER A 11 15.79 18.80 -10.67
C SER A 11 15.01 19.71 -9.72
N ILE A 12 14.28 20.70 -10.25
CA ILE A 12 13.44 21.60 -9.44
C ILE A 12 12.34 20.81 -8.73
N LEU A 13 11.64 19.93 -9.45
CA LEU A 13 10.57 19.12 -8.85
C LEU A 13 11.11 18.16 -7.80
N ARG A 14 12.28 17.54 -8.06
CA ARG A 14 12.95 16.68 -7.08
C ARG A 14 13.29 17.44 -5.81
N GLU A 15 13.90 18.61 -5.95
CA GLU A 15 14.28 19.46 -4.81
C GLU A 15 13.05 19.93 -4.03
N LEU A 16 11.98 20.33 -4.73
CA LEU A 16 10.70 20.71 -4.10
C LEU A 16 10.14 19.55 -3.27
N ALA A 17 10.05 18.36 -3.84
CA ALA A 17 9.56 17.17 -3.13
C ALA A 17 10.41 16.86 -1.89
N LEU A 18 11.75 16.91 -2.01
CA LEU A 18 12.65 16.68 -0.88
C LEU A 18 12.48 17.71 0.23
N ARG A 19 12.29 18.99 -0.10
CA ARG A 19 12.03 20.05 0.88
C ARG A 19 10.70 19.86 1.59
N LEU A 20 9.65 19.48 0.87
CA LEU A 20 8.35 19.18 1.46
C LEU A 20 8.43 17.96 2.40
N ILE A 21 9.18 16.92 2.02
CA ILE A 21 9.45 15.76 2.87
C ILE A 21 10.22 16.16 4.13
N GLN A 22 11.27 16.99 4.01
CA GLN A 22 12.03 17.49 5.17
C GLN A 22 11.19 18.36 6.11
N ALA A 23 10.20 19.07 5.57
CA ALA A 23 9.24 19.85 6.34
C ALA A 23 8.04 19.01 6.86
N GLU A 24 8.10 17.68 6.74
CA GLU A 24 7.06 16.72 7.15
C GLU A 24 5.70 16.93 6.45
N LYS A 25 5.68 17.67 5.33
CA LYS A 25 4.50 17.97 4.52
C LYS A 25 4.28 16.88 3.46
N TYR A 26 4.08 15.65 3.91
CA TYR A 26 3.99 14.48 3.03
C TYR A 26 2.81 14.49 2.06
N ARG A 27 1.64 15.02 2.47
CA ARG A 27 0.48 15.14 1.56
C ARG A 27 0.73 16.16 0.45
N GLU A 28 1.22 17.34 0.82
CA GLU A 28 1.58 18.38 -0.17
C GLU A 28 2.66 17.85 -1.14
N ALA A 29 3.66 17.11 -0.64
CA ALA A 29 4.66 16.48 -1.49
C ALA A 29 4.06 15.49 -2.51
N LEU A 30 3.09 14.69 -2.08
CA LEU A 30 2.41 13.73 -2.96
C LEU A 30 1.56 14.44 -4.00
N GLU A 31 0.80 15.46 -3.60
CA GLU A 31 -0.04 16.26 -4.51
C GLU A 31 0.77 16.93 -5.62
N GLU A 32 1.91 17.55 -5.27
CA GLU A 32 2.80 18.17 -6.24
C GLU A 32 3.42 17.13 -7.19
N LEU A 33 3.84 15.97 -6.65
CA LEU A 33 4.37 14.88 -7.49
C LEU A 33 3.30 14.35 -8.45
N ASP A 34 2.08 14.10 -8.00
CA ASP A 34 0.98 13.60 -8.83
C ASP A 34 0.55 14.62 -9.89
N LEU A 35 0.65 15.92 -9.58
CA LEU A 35 0.34 16.99 -10.52
C LEU A 35 1.34 17.03 -11.69
N TYR A 36 2.64 16.90 -11.39
CA TYR A 36 3.69 17.08 -12.40
C TYR A 36 4.16 15.78 -13.07
N LEU A 37 4.03 14.62 -12.43
CA LEU A 37 4.43 13.32 -13.00
C LEU A 37 3.82 12.99 -14.37
N PRO A 38 2.55 13.33 -14.67
CA PRO A 38 1.98 13.10 -16.01
C PRO A 38 2.56 14.01 -17.09
N SER A 39 3.24 15.09 -16.71
CA SER A 39 3.78 16.07 -17.65
C SER A 39 5.18 15.68 -18.14
N PHE A 40 5.46 15.95 -19.42
CA PHE A 40 6.83 15.90 -19.92
C PHE A 40 7.66 17.04 -19.31
N PRO A 41 8.87 16.80 -18.77
CA PRO A 41 9.72 15.60 -18.89
C PRO A 41 9.70 14.66 -17.67
N HIS A 42 8.77 14.83 -16.73
CA HIS A 42 8.79 14.14 -15.43
C HIS A 42 8.30 12.69 -15.48
N GLN A 43 7.45 12.37 -16.45
CA GLN A 43 6.87 11.04 -16.66
C GLN A 43 7.90 9.91 -16.82
N ASP A 44 9.10 10.23 -17.31
CA ASP A 44 10.16 9.29 -17.66
C ASP A 44 11.26 9.22 -16.60
N ASN A 45 11.10 9.94 -15.47
CA ASN A 45 12.09 9.95 -14.40
C ASN A 45 11.77 8.86 -13.35
N PRO A 46 12.56 7.78 -13.25
CA PRO A 46 12.30 6.68 -12.31
C PRO A 46 12.33 7.12 -10.84
N VAL A 47 13.16 8.12 -10.52
CA VAL A 47 13.37 8.60 -9.14
C VAL A 47 12.16 9.37 -8.63
N LEU A 48 11.52 10.18 -9.48
CA LEU A 48 10.29 10.89 -9.11
C LEU A 48 9.13 9.93 -8.84
N HIS A 49 8.98 8.89 -9.67
CA HIS A 49 8.01 7.82 -9.41
C HIS A 49 8.33 7.05 -8.13
N ALA A 50 9.61 6.81 -7.82
CA ALA A 50 10.00 6.19 -6.56
C ALA A 50 9.62 7.05 -5.35
N TYR A 51 9.88 8.36 -5.39
CA TYR A 51 9.49 9.28 -4.31
C TYR A 51 7.97 9.33 -4.11
N ALA A 52 7.18 9.44 -5.18
CA ALA A 52 5.72 9.42 -5.08
C ALA A 52 5.22 8.12 -4.43
N GLY A 53 5.75 6.98 -4.87
CA GLY A 53 5.42 5.67 -4.31
C GLY A 53 5.77 5.52 -2.83
N LEU A 54 6.95 5.99 -2.42
CA LEU A 54 7.39 5.94 -1.02
C LEU A 54 6.59 6.87 -0.11
N VAL A 55 6.25 8.07 -0.58
CA VAL A 55 5.43 9.03 0.17
C VAL A 55 4.00 8.49 0.34
N ALA A 56 3.40 7.94 -0.72
CA ALA A 56 2.08 7.30 -0.64
C ALA A 56 2.09 6.10 0.31
N LEU A 57 3.15 5.28 0.27
CA LEU A 57 3.33 4.17 1.21
C LEU A 57 3.44 4.69 2.66
N TYR A 58 4.23 5.73 2.91
CA TYR A 58 4.38 6.32 4.23
C TYR A 58 3.05 6.83 4.79
N LEU A 59 2.27 7.56 3.96
CA LEU A 59 0.95 8.05 4.34
C LEU A 59 -0.02 6.91 4.68
N SER A 60 0.00 5.82 3.89
CA SER A 60 -0.84 4.63 4.14
C SER A 60 -0.52 3.91 5.47
N GLN A 61 0.70 4.11 6.00
CA GLN A 61 1.16 3.56 7.28
C GLN A 61 0.93 4.53 8.44
N SER A 62 1.17 5.83 8.24
CA SER A 62 0.97 6.84 9.27
C SER A 62 -0.50 6.96 9.68
N GLU A 63 -1.42 6.70 8.74
CA GLU A 63 -2.85 6.66 9.07
C GLU A 63 -3.24 5.47 9.94
N ARG A 64 -2.38 4.43 10.15
CA ARG A 64 -2.69 3.24 10.96
C ARG A 64 -3.08 3.52 12.42
N VAL A 65 -2.80 4.72 12.94
CA VAL A 65 -3.35 5.16 14.24
C VAL A 65 -4.89 5.18 14.20
N SER A 66 -5.46 5.44 13.02
CA SER A 66 -6.82 5.11 12.62
C SER A 66 -6.76 3.76 11.88
N GLN A 67 -7.37 2.69 12.40
CA GLN A 67 -7.16 1.30 11.94
C GLN A 67 -7.58 0.97 10.47
N ILE A 68 -7.77 1.97 9.63
CA ILE A 68 -8.08 1.86 8.21
C ILE A 68 -6.78 2.18 7.46
N SER A 69 -6.00 1.16 7.11
CA SER A 69 -4.95 1.34 6.11
C SER A 69 -5.64 1.69 4.80
N ASP A 70 -5.44 2.91 4.29
CA ASP A 70 -6.08 3.35 3.06
C ASP A 70 -5.59 2.51 1.88
N ALA A 71 -6.43 1.55 1.48
CA ALA A 71 -6.17 0.68 0.33
C ALA A 71 -6.00 1.48 -0.97
N GLY A 72 -6.56 2.70 -1.04
CA GLY A 72 -6.34 3.64 -2.13
C GLY A 72 -4.88 4.09 -2.23
N LEU A 73 -4.30 4.54 -1.11
CA LEU A 73 -2.90 4.96 -1.04
C LEU A 73 -1.94 3.79 -1.29
N LEU A 74 -2.23 2.58 -0.79
CA LEU A 74 -1.42 1.40 -1.09
C LEU A 74 -1.43 1.04 -2.58
N ARG A 75 -2.60 1.14 -3.23
CA ARG A 75 -2.71 0.91 -4.67
C ARG A 75 -1.95 1.98 -5.46
N MET A 76 -2.03 3.25 -5.06
CA MET A 76 -1.26 4.33 -5.66
C MET A 76 0.25 4.09 -5.51
N ALA A 77 0.70 3.79 -4.29
CA ALA A 77 2.09 3.48 -4.00
C ALA A 77 2.63 2.36 -4.91
N LYS A 78 1.86 1.28 -5.05
CA LYS A 78 2.18 0.18 -5.96
C LYS A 78 2.31 0.65 -7.41
N GLY A 79 1.35 1.41 -7.91
CA GLY A 79 1.35 1.91 -9.29
C GLY A 79 2.58 2.76 -9.62
N HIS A 80 2.97 3.68 -8.73
CA HIS A 80 4.16 4.50 -8.92
C HIS A 80 5.45 3.69 -8.84
N LEU A 81 5.56 2.76 -7.88
CA LEU A 81 6.74 1.89 -7.77
C LEU A 81 6.87 0.93 -8.94
N GLU A 82 5.76 0.37 -9.45
CA GLU A 82 5.78 -0.44 -10.67
C GLU A 82 6.27 0.36 -11.87
N ARG A 83 5.82 1.62 -12.00
CA ARG A 83 6.28 2.52 -13.07
C ARG A 83 7.77 2.86 -12.92
N SER A 84 8.22 3.14 -11.70
CA SER A 84 9.64 3.32 -11.40
C SER A 84 10.47 2.10 -11.82
N ARG A 85 10.01 0.88 -11.50
CA ARG A 85 10.66 -0.38 -11.91
C ARG A 85 10.72 -0.57 -13.43
N THR A 86 9.67 -0.16 -14.15
CA THR A 86 9.69 -0.26 -15.62
C THR A 86 10.72 0.67 -16.26
N LEU A 87 11.00 1.81 -15.62
CA LEU A 87 11.98 2.79 -16.08
C LEU A 87 13.41 2.47 -15.61
N ASP A 88 13.54 1.91 -14.41
CA ASP A 88 14.81 1.53 -13.78
C ASP A 88 14.70 0.13 -13.11
N PRO A 89 14.97 -0.94 -13.86
CA PRO A 89 14.88 -2.31 -13.36
C PRO A 89 15.89 -2.65 -12.27
N ASP A 90 17.04 -1.96 -12.24
CA ASP A 90 18.16 -2.25 -11.35
C ASP A 90 17.97 -1.66 -9.94
N ASN A 91 16.89 -0.90 -9.74
CA ASN A 91 16.57 -0.26 -8.47
C ASN A 91 16.10 -1.28 -7.41
N THR A 92 17.04 -1.78 -6.62
CA THR A 92 16.77 -2.76 -5.54
C THR A 92 15.82 -2.22 -4.47
N VAL A 93 15.80 -0.90 -4.25
CA VAL A 93 14.92 -0.25 -3.27
C VAL A 93 13.47 -0.40 -3.70
N VAL A 94 13.17 -0.05 -4.95
CA VAL A 94 11.81 -0.17 -5.52
C VAL A 94 11.33 -1.62 -5.48
N GLN A 95 12.19 -2.58 -5.81
CA GLN A 95 11.86 -4.02 -5.73
C GLN A 95 11.51 -4.43 -4.29
N ALA A 96 12.35 -4.09 -3.32
CA ALA A 96 12.12 -4.44 -1.92
C ALA A 96 10.83 -3.82 -1.36
N PHE A 97 10.44 -2.62 -1.79
CA PHE A 97 9.19 -2.00 -1.37
C PHE A 97 7.95 -2.59 -2.06
N LEU A 98 8.05 -3.01 -3.33
CA LEU A 98 6.96 -3.74 -4.01
C LEU A 98 6.65 -5.07 -3.33
N ASP A 99 7.69 -5.79 -2.88
CA ASP A 99 7.52 -7.03 -2.13
C ASP A 99 6.81 -6.77 -0.79
N LYS A 100 7.19 -5.70 -0.08
CA LYS A 100 6.52 -5.28 1.17
C LYS A 100 5.06 -4.86 0.95
N ILE A 101 4.73 -4.16 -0.13
CA ILE A 101 3.32 -3.82 -0.41
C ILE A 101 2.50 -5.10 -0.67
N SER A 102 3.11 -6.08 -1.34
CA SER A 102 2.44 -7.34 -1.66
C SER A 102 2.11 -8.16 -0.39
N THR A 103 2.99 -8.15 0.61
CA THR A 103 2.70 -8.78 1.91
C THR A 103 1.66 -8.00 2.72
N LEU A 104 1.66 -6.67 2.65
CA LEU A 104 0.68 -5.81 3.33
C LEU A 104 -0.72 -5.86 2.71
N SER A 105 -0.81 -6.12 1.40
CA SER A 105 -2.07 -6.21 0.67
C SER A 105 -2.73 -7.59 0.78
N GLN A 106 -2.02 -8.62 1.25
CA GLN A 106 -2.63 -9.89 1.56
C GLN A 106 -3.44 -9.73 2.86
N PRO A 107 -4.76 -9.95 2.84
CA PRO A 107 -5.49 -10.11 4.09
C PRO A 107 -4.94 -11.38 4.72
N SER A 108 -4.09 -11.24 5.73
CA SER A 108 -3.80 -12.33 6.64
C SER A 108 -5.14 -12.78 7.21
N GLY A 109 -5.69 -13.87 6.67
CA GLY A 109 -6.77 -14.59 7.31
C GLY A 109 -6.34 -14.90 8.73
N THR A 110 -7.11 -14.38 9.68
CA THR A 110 -7.32 -14.90 11.04
C THR A 110 -6.18 -15.79 11.57
N GLN A 111 -5.14 -15.19 12.15
CA GLN A 111 -4.33 -15.88 13.16
C GLN A 111 -4.86 -15.48 14.54
N ILE A 112 -6.01 -16.05 14.90
CA ILE A 112 -6.26 -16.42 16.29
C ILE A 112 -5.61 -17.80 16.42
N ALA A 113 -4.31 -17.81 16.73
CA ALA A 113 -3.69 -18.95 17.40
C ALA A 113 -3.81 -18.61 18.89
N GLN A 114 -4.84 -19.12 19.59
CA GLN A 114 -4.70 -20.32 20.41
C GLN A 114 -3.40 -20.30 21.23
N GLU A 115 -3.36 -19.44 22.26
CA GLU A 115 -2.71 -19.82 23.51
C GLU A 115 -3.63 -20.84 24.21
N GLU A 116 -3.59 -22.09 23.73
CA GLU A 116 -4.09 -23.23 24.51
C GLU A 116 -3.05 -23.55 25.57
N ALA A 117 -3.23 -22.94 26.75
CA ALA A 117 -2.73 -23.50 27.99
C ALA A 117 -3.46 -24.83 28.20
N HIS A 118 -2.70 -25.89 27.95
CA HIS A 118 -2.92 -27.25 28.37
C HIS A 118 -3.42 -27.29 29.82
N ASP A 119 -4.69 -27.61 30.06
CA ASP A 119 -5.02 -28.38 31.25
C ASP A 119 -6.10 -29.41 30.94
N SER A 120 -5.79 -30.59 31.44
CA SER A 120 -6.43 -31.86 31.24
C SER A 120 -7.73 -31.90 32.04
N GLU A 121 -8.79 -32.50 31.49
CA GLU A 121 -9.56 -33.58 32.13
C GLU A 121 -10.90 -33.80 31.41
N GLU A 122 -11.05 -35.05 30.95
CA GLU A 122 -12.24 -35.90 30.99
C GLU A 122 -13.60 -35.22 31.17
N ASP A 123 -14.49 -35.34 30.19
CA ASP A 123 -15.62 -36.25 30.38
C ASP A 123 -16.37 -36.60 29.08
N VAL A 124 -16.74 -37.87 29.01
CA VAL A 124 -17.51 -38.53 27.96
C VAL A 124 -18.97 -38.05 28.03
N MET A 125 -19.68 -37.98 26.88
CA MET A 125 -21.04 -38.55 26.69
C MET A 125 -21.61 -38.22 25.30
N ASN A 126 -21.65 -39.26 24.46
CA ASN A 126 -22.49 -39.36 23.26
C ASN A 126 -23.97 -39.23 23.65
N ILE A 127 -24.72 -38.38 22.95
CA ILE A 127 -26.18 -38.50 22.84
C ILE A 127 -26.58 -38.36 21.36
N ASP A 128 -26.92 -39.51 20.79
CA ASP A 128 -27.69 -39.67 19.56
C ASP A 128 -29.05 -38.96 19.72
N GLY A 129 -29.46 -38.19 18.71
CA GLY A 129 -30.67 -37.37 18.76
C GLY A 129 -31.17 -37.02 17.38
N ASP A 130 -31.81 -38.00 16.77
CA ASP A 130 -32.55 -37.96 15.51
C ASP A 130 -33.65 -36.86 15.47
N VAL A 131 -34.18 -36.60 14.26
CA VAL A 131 -35.53 -36.05 13.97
C VAL A 131 -35.70 -34.55 13.56
N GLN A 132 -35.90 -34.39 12.23
CA GLN A 132 -36.96 -33.65 11.48
C GLN A 132 -36.65 -32.35 10.67
N PRO A 133 -36.95 -32.36 9.35
CA PRO A 133 -37.03 -31.16 8.52
C PRO A 133 -38.38 -30.44 8.65
N ARG A 134 -38.32 -29.13 8.88
CA ARG A 134 -39.48 -28.23 9.03
C ARG A 134 -40.26 -28.08 7.71
N LYS A 135 -41.54 -28.48 7.74
CA LYS A 135 -42.55 -28.17 6.71
C LYS A 135 -42.72 -26.66 6.55
N ARG A 136 -42.65 -26.18 5.31
CA ARG A 136 -43.06 -24.82 4.94
C ARG A 136 -44.57 -24.79 4.71
N ALA A 137 -45.25 -23.88 5.39
CA ALA A 137 -46.62 -23.46 5.10
C ALA A 137 -46.62 -22.02 4.62
N ARG A 138 -47.39 -21.74 3.57
CA ARG A 138 -48.01 -20.44 3.19
C ARG A 138 -48.94 -20.77 2.01
N ALA A 139 -50.26 -20.71 2.23
CA ALA A 139 -51.12 -19.52 2.14
C ALA A 139 -51.62 -19.35 0.71
#